data_AF-A0A920KQT1-F1
#
_entry.id   AF-A0A920KQT1-F1
#
_cell.length_a   1.000
_cell.length_b   1.000
_cell.length_c   1.000
_cell.angle_alpha   90.00
_cell.angle_beta   90.00
_cell.angle_gamma   90.00
#
_symmetry.space_group_name_H-M   'P 1'
#
loop_
_entity.id
_entity.type
_entity.pdbx_description
1 polymer ?
#
loop_
_entity_poly.entity_id
_entity_poly.type
_entity_poly.pdbx_seq_one_letter_code
_entity_poly.pdbx_strand_id
1 'polypeptide(L)'
;MAPRLRDAGVNSVNISLDSLQAPRFKVITRTGDLDRVLEGIDAAIAQGIDRIRLNVVVLDGLNRDEVLPLTQFALAKNIHISFIEEMPLGQVNVGGKP
;
A
#
# COMPACT_ATOMS: atom_id res chain seq x y z
N MET A 1 -3.57 -10.66 -12.99
CA MET A 1 -3.23 -9.37 -13.64
C MET A 1 -1.72 -9.23 -13.87
N ALA A 2 -0.88 -9.56 -12.88
CA ALA A 2 0.59 -9.45 -12.97
C ALA A 2 1.24 -10.06 -14.23
N PRO A 3 0.89 -11.29 -14.70
CA PRO A 3 1.50 -11.84 -15.92
C PRO A 3 1.30 -10.94 -17.14
N ARG A 4 0.05 -10.46 -17.36
CA ARG A 4 -0.27 -9.57 -18.48
C ARG A 4 0.45 -8.23 -18.40
N LEU A 5 0.69 -7.70 -17.20
CA LEU A 5 1.45 -6.47 -17.02
C LEU A 5 2.92 -6.68 -17.38
N ARG A 6 3.51 -7.81 -16.96
CA ARG A 6 4.87 -8.17 -17.31
C ARG A 6 5.03 -8.37 -18.82
N ASP A 7 4.10 -9.09 -19.45
CA ASP A 7 4.07 -9.29 -20.91
C ASP A 7 3.95 -7.95 -21.66
N ALA A 8 3.27 -6.98 -21.07
CA ALA A 8 3.16 -5.60 -21.59
C ALA A 8 4.42 -4.74 -21.32
N GLY A 9 5.48 -5.29 -20.72
CA GLY A 9 6.74 -4.60 -20.46
C GLY A 9 6.79 -3.82 -19.14
N VAL A 10 5.80 -3.97 -18.26
CA VAL A 10 5.84 -3.35 -16.92
C VAL A 10 6.94 -4.01 -16.09
N ASN A 11 7.87 -3.18 -15.61
CA ASN A 11 9.02 -3.59 -14.81
C ASN A 11 9.02 -3.02 -13.38
N SER A 12 8.02 -2.20 -13.04
CA SER A 12 7.92 -1.56 -11.72
C SER A 12 6.47 -1.35 -11.31
N VAL A 13 6.22 -1.40 -10.00
CA VAL A 13 4.90 -1.13 -9.40
C VAL A 13 5.05 -0.38 -8.09
N ASN A 14 4.15 0.58 -7.85
CA ASN A 14 3.98 1.24 -6.56
C ASN A 14 2.66 0.76 -5.96
N ILE A 15 2.69 0.33 -4.71
CA ILE A 15 1.56 -0.30 -4.02
C ILE A 15 1.32 0.46 -2.73
N SER A 16 0.10 0.97 -2.55
CA SER A 16 -0.32 1.58 -1.28
C SER A 16 -0.67 0.50 -0.28
N LEU A 17 -0.04 0.52 0.90
CA LEU A 17 -0.28 -0.44 1.97
C LEU A 17 -0.10 0.23 3.33
N ASP A 18 -1.18 0.83 3.84
CA ASP A 18 -1.10 1.65 5.05
C ASP A 18 -1.24 0.85 6.36
N SER A 19 -1.53 -0.45 6.28
CA SER A 19 -1.66 -1.33 7.45
C SER A 19 -1.57 -2.80 7.05
N LEU A 20 -0.99 -3.63 7.93
CA LEU A 20 -1.02 -5.09 7.86
C LEU A 20 -2.18 -5.69 8.69
N GLN A 21 -2.99 -4.84 9.33
CA GLN A 21 -4.16 -5.26 10.09
C GLN A 21 -5.42 -5.03 9.24
N ALA A 22 -6.08 -6.11 8.82
CA ALA A 22 -7.25 -6.03 7.94
C ALA A 22 -8.35 -5.05 8.42
N PRO A 23 -8.73 -5.00 9.72
CA PRO A 23 -9.72 -4.02 10.19
C PRO A 23 -9.27 -2.57 9.99
N ARG A 24 -8.01 -2.28 10.29
CA ARG A 24 -7.43 -0.93 10.19
C ARG A 24 -7.21 -0.53 8.73
N PHE A 25 -6.71 -1.45 7.90
CA PHE A 25 -6.59 -1.27 6.46
C PHE A 25 -7.94 -0.89 5.82
N LYS A 26 -9.02 -1.58 6.21
CA LYS A 26 -10.37 -1.28 5.73
C LYS A 26 -10.86 0.10 6.19
N VAL A 27 -10.53 0.52 7.41
CA VAL A 27 -10.85 1.88 7.90
C VAL A 27 -10.13 2.94 7.06
N ILE A 28 -8.83 2.77 6.82
CA ILE A 28 -8.02 3.73 6.05
C ILE A 28 -8.51 3.83 4.60
N THR A 29 -8.70 2.68 3.95
CA THR A 29 -9.04 2.60 2.52
C THR A 29 -10.55 2.72 2.24
N ARG A 30 -11.39 2.68 3.27
CA ARG A 30 -12.87 2.61 3.26
C ARG A 30 -13.45 1.33 2.65
N THR A 31 -12.87 0.85 1.57
CA THR A 31 -13.38 -0.30 0.78
C THR A 31 -12.29 -1.31 0.40
N GLY A 32 -11.04 -1.08 0.82
CA GLY A 32 -9.93 -1.95 0.47
C GLY A 32 -10.01 -3.32 1.13
N ASP A 33 -9.37 -4.27 0.47
CA ASP A 33 -9.20 -5.65 0.91
C ASP A 33 -7.70 -5.93 1.02
N LEU A 34 -7.24 -6.16 2.25
CA LEU A 34 -5.82 -6.37 2.55
C LEU A 34 -5.29 -7.62 1.86
N ASP A 35 -6.04 -8.71 1.89
CA ASP A 35 -5.60 -10.00 1.36
C ASP A 35 -5.33 -9.90 -0.14
N ARG A 36 -6.20 -9.19 -0.86
CA ARG A 36 -5.99 -8.89 -2.29
C ARG A 36 -4.73 -8.10 -2.57
N VAL A 37 -4.37 -7.15 -1.70
CA VAL A 37 -3.14 -6.37 -1.87
C VAL A 37 -1.92 -7.25 -1.63
N LEU A 38 -1.93 -8.09 -0.59
CA LEU A 38 -0.85 -9.02 -0.28
C LEU A 38 -0.66 -10.06 -1.40
N GLU A 39 -1.75 -10.65 -1.90
CA GLU A 39 -1.74 -11.54 -3.07
C GLU A 39 -1.18 -10.83 -4.32
N GLY A 40 -1.52 -9.55 -4.51
CA GLY A 40 -1.00 -8.74 -5.61
C GLY A 40 0.51 -8.52 -5.53
N ILE A 41 1.04 -8.27 -4.32
CA ILE A 41 2.48 -8.15 -4.05
C ILE A 41 3.18 -9.46 -4.39
N ASP A 42 2.65 -10.58 -3.90
CA ASP A 42 3.24 -11.91 -4.12
C ASP A 42 3.22 -12.30 -5.59
N ALA A 43 2.13 -12.00 -6.30
CA ALA A 43 2.04 -12.20 -7.73
C ALA A 43 3.04 -11.33 -8.52
N ALA A 44 3.28 -10.08 -8.10
CA ALA A 44 4.26 -9.21 -8.75
C ALA A 44 5.70 -9.74 -8.56
N ILE A 45 6.03 -10.20 -7.35
CA ILE A 45 7.32 -10.84 -7.03
C ILE A 45 7.50 -12.11 -7.87
N ALA A 46 6.49 -12.97 -7.93
CA ALA A 46 6.55 -14.23 -8.68
C ALA A 46 6.74 -14.02 -10.20
N GLN A 47 6.29 -12.88 -10.74
CA GLN A 47 6.51 -12.50 -12.14
C GLN A 47 7.82 -11.74 -12.37
N GLY A 48 8.68 -11.69 -11.36
CA GLY A 48 10.00 -11.09 -11.40
C GLY A 48 9.98 -9.58 -11.60
N ILE A 49 8.91 -8.87 -11.22
CA ILE A 49 8.88 -7.40 -11.31
C ILE A 49 9.95 -6.86 -10.35
N ASP A 50 11.05 -6.35 -10.92
CA ASP A 50 12.28 -6.07 -10.17
C ASP A 50 12.18 -4.85 -9.25
N ARG A 51 11.19 -3.98 -9.47
CA ARG A 51 11.05 -2.70 -8.76
C ARG A 51 9.67 -2.57 -8.13
N ILE A 52 9.52 -3.13 -6.94
CA ILE A 52 8.31 -3.03 -6.14
C ILE A 52 8.56 -2.04 -4.99
N ARG A 53 7.66 -1.06 -4.85
CA ARG A 53 7.68 -0.09 -3.75
C ARG A 53 6.35 -0.07 -3.02
N LEU A 54 6.40 -0.19 -1.70
CA LEU A 54 5.30 0.12 -0.81
C LEU A 54 5.31 1.61 -0.46
N ASN A 55 4.17 2.26 -0.61
CA ASN A 55 3.94 3.61 -0.11
C ASN A 55 2.98 3.52 1.08
N VAL A 56 3.40 4.09 2.21
CA VAL A 56 2.66 4.07 3.48
C VAL A 56 2.44 5.50 3.94
N VAL A 57 1.19 5.94 4.05
CA VAL A 57 0.87 7.20 4.71
C VAL A 57 0.79 6.95 6.22
N VAL A 58 1.61 7.66 6.99
CA VAL A 58 1.62 7.55 8.45
C VAL A 58 0.60 8.53 9.03
N LEU A 59 -0.44 7.97 9.64
CA LEU A 59 -1.57 8.65 10.25
C LEU A 59 -1.46 8.53 11.77
N ASP A 60 -1.43 9.68 12.46
CA ASP A 60 -1.28 9.72 13.91
C ASP A 60 -2.50 9.10 14.61
N GLY A 61 -2.25 8.31 15.66
CA GLY A 61 -3.30 7.57 16.36
C GLY A 61 -3.93 6.41 15.58
N LEU A 62 -3.53 6.17 14.31
CA LEU A 62 -4.11 5.11 13.49
C LEU A 62 -3.12 4.00 13.14
N ASN A 63 -1.98 4.30 12.51
CA ASN A 63 -1.04 3.27 12.03
C ASN A 63 0.44 3.54 12.36
N ARG A 64 0.74 4.53 13.21
CA ARG A 64 2.12 4.85 13.62
C ARG A 64 2.86 3.67 14.26
N ASP A 65 2.14 2.80 14.97
CA ASP A 65 2.64 1.56 15.56
C ASP A 65 3.05 0.51 14.52
N GLU A 66 2.61 0.64 13.26
CA GLU A 66 2.92 -0.30 12.18
C GLU A 66 4.15 0.07 11.35
N VAL A 67 4.82 1.19 11.62
CA VAL A 67 6.05 1.57 10.90
C VAL A 67 7.09 0.46 10.94
N LEU A 68 7.32 -0.15 12.11
CA LEU A 68 8.28 -1.25 12.25
C LEU A 68 7.78 -2.55 11.60
N PRO A 69 6.54 -3.04 11.86
CA PRO A 69 5.96 -4.18 11.16
C PRO A 69 6.00 -4.07 9.62
N LEU A 70 5.62 -2.91 9.06
CA LEU A 70 5.64 -2.67 7.61
C LEU A 70 7.08 -2.66 7.05
N THR A 71 8.03 -2.11 7.80
CA THR A 71 9.45 -2.17 7.43
C THR A 71 9.95 -3.61 7.42
N GLN A 72 9.63 -4.41 8.43
CA GLN A 72 9.99 -5.83 8.50
C GLN A 72 9.36 -6.62 7.36
N PHE A 73 8.10 -6.35 7.03
CA PHE A 73 7.40 -6.94 5.90
C PHE A 73 8.11 -6.64 4.57
N ALA A 74 8.46 -5.38 4.33
CA ALA A 74 9.18 -4.97 3.12
C ALA A 74 10.55 -5.65 3.01
N LEU A 75 11.31 -5.71 4.12
CA LEU A 75 12.59 -6.40 4.20
C LEU A 75 12.45 -7.89 3.92
N ALA A 76 11.47 -8.57 4.53
CA ALA A 76 11.24 -10.01 4.34
C ALA A 76 10.90 -10.37 2.89
N LYS A 77 10.25 -9.45 2.15
CA LYS A 77 9.89 -9.62 0.74
C LYS A 77 10.97 -9.07 -0.22
N ASN A 78 12.04 -8.47 0.29
CA ASN A 78 13.07 -7.77 -0.48
C ASN A 78 12.50 -6.69 -1.43
N ILE A 79 11.58 -5.86 -0.91
CA ILE A 79 10.95 -4.75 -1.65
C ILE A 79 11.22 -3.41 -0.96
N HIS A 80 11.09 -2.31 -1.71
CA HIS A 80 11.28 -0.98 -1.16
C HIS A 80 10.06 -0.51 -0.38
N ILE A 81 10.27 0.36 0.60
CA ILE A 81 9.20 1.03 1.35
C ILE A 81 9.48 2.53 1.44
N SER A 82 8.44 3.35 1.43
CA SER A 82 8.50 4.78 1.65
C SER A 82 7.37 5.19 2.59
N PHE A 83 7.74 5.90 3.65
CA PHE A 83 6.79 6.51 4.57
C PHE A 83 6.51 7.94 4.12
N ILE A 84 5.24 8.30 4.11
CA ILE A 84 4.72 9.59 3.66
C ILE A 84 3.98 10.20 4.84
N GLU A 85 4.27 11.46 5.15
CA GLU A 85 3.51 12.19 6.16
C GLU A 85 2.12 12.53 5.63
N GLU A 86 1.12 12.53 6.52
CA GLU A 86 -0.21 12.98 6.17
C GLU A 86 -0.17 14.43 5.66
N MET A 87 -0.69 14.65 4.46
CA MET A 87 -0.91 16.00 3.93
C MET A 87 -2.37 16.36 4.13
N PRO A 88 -2.70 17.37 4.96
CA PRO A 88 -4.06 17.81 5.14
C PRO A 88 -4.55 18.45 3.84
N LEU A 89 -5.41 17.73 3.12
CA LEU A 89 -6.25 18.33 2.09
C LEU A 89 -7.34 19.09 2.84
N GLY A 90 -7.37 20.42 2.71
CA GLY A 90 -8.25 21.32 3.47
C GLY A 90 -9.71 20.84 3.55
N GLN A 91 -10.45 21.32 4.56
CA GLN A 91 -11.78 20.85 4.96
C GLN A 91 -12.56 20.14 3.85
N VAL A 92 -12.53 18.82 3.86
CA VAL A 92 -13.41 18.00 3.03
C VAL A 92 -14.81 18.17 3.61
N ASN A 93 -15.56 19.14 3.10
CA ASN A 93 -16.98 19.27 3.40
C ASN A 93 -17.66 17.96 2.99
N VAL A 94 -18.01 17.15 3.99
CA VAL A 94 -18.92 16.02 3.81
C VAL A 94 -20.32 16.60 3.66
N GLY A 95 -20.61 17.11 2.47
CA GLY A 95 -21.85 17.81 2.17
C GLY A 95 -21.83 18.33 0.75
N GLY A 96 -22.60 17.69 -0.12
CA GLY A 96 -22.57 17.95 -1.55
C GLY A 96 -23.05 19.33 -1.96
N LYS A 97 -22.33 19.83 -2.98
CA LYS A 97 -22.68 20.83 -4.02
C LYS A 97 -22.64 22.34 -3.66
N PRO A 98 -22.24 23.16 -4.66
CA PRO A 98 -21.97 24.59 -4.52
C PRO A 98 -23.22 25.43 -4.28
#